data_AF-A0A7Y0TG57-F1
#
_entry.id   AF-A0A7Y0TG57-F1
#
_cell.length_a   1.000
_cell.length_b   1.000
_cell.length_c   1.000
_cell.angle_alpha   90.00
_cell.angle_beta   90.00
_cell.angle_gamma   90.00
#
_symmetry.space_group_name_H-M   'P 1'
#
loop_
_entity.id
_entity.type
_entity.pdbx_description
1 polymer ?
#
loop_
_entity_poly.entity_id
_entity_poly.type
_entity_poly.pdbx_seq_one_letter_code
_entity_poly.pdbx_strand_id
1 'polypeptide(L)'
;MHESILKERQLSTFGTSITLQDIRTLKELYQLKAETRELREPVVRNIIKQRVVGQSCIESLKNALYSLETIYIDDHTGQRLLRLDGMKQIEVDLTYEIRELQKDIYYLEYGEDKFIDYLAKFIPDFRIFVNKGVGLLRGKRFNAFITDRDGTTNNYCGRYRSSVQPIYNSVFLTRFAKNCCKYPIIITSAPLRDFGILNVSINPSNTFVYAGSKGREFIDLNGEFNSFPIDEKKQKLIRLLNDRMLVLLQDPNFEKFNFIGSALQIKFGQTTVARQDISHSIKEAESAAFLEKVKSIVREIDPSGKNFRIEDTGLDIEIILTIEGTSGEASIKDFDKGDGLSFICSKLELNPSKSATLVCGDTPSDIPMLKKAVEMFDDVWAVFVTRDGQLKKQVAEICPNSFTVPYPDILLTILGLLSL
;
A
#
# COMPACT_ATOMS: atom_id res chain seq x y z
N MET A 1 42.56 -16.75 14.17
CA MET A 1 42.39 -15.40 13.55
C MET A 1 41.83 -15.47 12.14
N HIS A 2 42.12 -16.51 11.33
CA HIS A 2 41.50 -16.67 10.00
C HIS A 2 40.05 -17.21 10.02
N GLU A 3 39.66 -18.02 11.02
CA GLU A 3 38.28 -18.51 11.15
C GLU A 3 37.28 -17.45 11.62
N SER A 4 37.71 -16.43 12.38
CA SER A 4 36.82 -15.33 12.80
C SER A 4 36.51 -14.37 11.65
N ILE A 5 37.47 -14.17 10.73
CA ILE A 5 37.28 -13.35 9.52
C ILE A 5 36.38 -14.07 8.50
N LEU A 6 36.41 -15.41 8.45
CA LEU A 6 35.50 -16.20 7.61
C LEU A 6 34.09 -16.26 8.19
N LYS A 7 33.92 -16.27 9.53
CA LYS A 7 32.60 -16.10 10.17
C LYS A 7 32.00 -14.70 9.97
N GLU A 8 32.82 -13.65 9.84
CA GLU A 8 32.33 -12.32 9.47
C GLU A 8 31.94 -12.18 7.99
N ARG A 9 32.42 -13.08 7.12
CA ARG A 9 32.07 -13.10 5.68
C ARG A 9 30.97 -14.09 5.31
N GLN A 10 30.69 -15.09 6.15
CA GLN A 10 29.38 -15.73 6.17
C GLN A 10 28.43 -14.87 6.99
N LEU A 11 28.01 -13.74 6.42
CA LEU A 11 26.80 -13.09 6.87
C LEU A 11 25.68 -14.12 6.69
N SER A 12 25.33 -14.84 7.76
CA SER A 12 24.10 -15.63 7.87
C SER A 12 22.96 -14.63 7.68
N THR A 13 22.60 -14.41 6.43
CA THR A 13 21.80 -13.24 6.05
C THR A 13 20.34 -13.43 6.44
N PHE A 14 19.91 -14.65 6.76
CA PHE A 14 18.53 -15.01 7.10
C PHE A 14 18.43 -16.21 8.03
N GLY A 15 17.43 -16.19 8.92
CA GLY A 15 17.10 -17.30 9.82
C GLY A 15 16.15 -18.35 9.23
N THR A 16 15.54 -18.07 8.06
CA THR A 16 14.50 -18.94 7.48
C THR A 16 14.61 -18.96 5.96
N SER A 17 14.87 -20.14 5.38
CA SER A 17 14.80 -20.38 3.94
C SER A 17 13.38 -20.75 3.54
N ILE A 18 12.88 -20.22 2.43
CA ILE A 18 11.58 -20.61 1.88
C ILE A 18 11.78 -21.85 1.01
N THR A 19 11.17 -22.97 1.41
CA THR A 19 11.13 -24.20 0.60
C THR A 19 9.95 -24.19 -0.35
N LEU A 20 9.90 -25.15 -1.28
CA LEU A 20 8.71 -25.37 -2.11
C LEU A 20 7.50 -25.69 -1.23
N GLN A 21 6.36 -25.10 -1.57
CA GLN A 21 5.09 -25.26 -0.84
C GLN A 21 3.98 -25.62 -1.83
N ASP A 22 3.11 -26.54 -1.41
CA ASP A 22 1.88 -26.88 -2.14
C ASP A 22 0.74 -26.01 -1.61
N ILE A 23 0.50 -24.87 -2.26
CA ILE A 23 -0.47 -23.87 -1.82
C ILE A 23 -1.87 -24.26 -2.30
N ARG A 24 -2.75 -24.64 -1.38
CA ARG A 24 -4.12 -25.10 -1.67
C ARG A 24 -5.21 -24.23 -1.03
N THR A 25 -4.83 -23.34 -0.12
CA THR A 25 -5.73 -22.48 0.64
C THR A 25 -5.26 -21.03 0.61
N LEU A 26 -6.18 -20.10 0.86
CA LEU A 26 -5.84 -18.68 1.01
C LEU A 26 -4.98 -18.42 2.26
N LYS A 27 -5.16 -19.21 3.32
CA LYS A 27 -4.33 -19.14 4.54
C LYS A 27 -2.87 -19.48 4.22
N GLU A 28 -2.63 -20.54 3.45
CA GLU A 28 -1.28 -20.91 2.97
C GLU A 28 -0.68 -19.85 2.04
N LEU A 29 -1.48 -19.27 1.13
CA LEU A 29 -1.02 -18.15 0.30
C LEU A 29 -0.53 -16.99 1.18
N TYR A 30 -1.32 -16.56 2.17
CA TYR A 30 -0.93 -15.45 3.04
C TYR A 30 0.28 -15.77 3.91
N GLN A 31 0.43 -17.02 4.34
CA GLN A 31 1.62 -17.49 5.05
C GLN A 31 2.86 -17.38 4.17
N LEU A 32 2.83 -17.89 2.93
CA LEU A 32 3.92 -17.75 1.97
C LEU A 32 4.26 -16.26 1.72
N LYS A 33 3.24 -15.40 1.60
CA LYS A 33 3.48 -13.96 1.42
C LYS A 33 4.15 -13.33 2.65
N ALA A 34 3.74 -13.67 3.86
CA ALA A 34 4.40 -13.22 5.09
C ALA A 34 5.88 -13.64 5.11
N GLU A 35 6.19 -14.88 4.75
CA GLU A 35 7.56 -15.39 4.66
C GLU A 35 8.38 -14.61 3.62
N THR A 36 7.81 -14.30 2.44
CA THR A 36 8.51 -13.46 1.46
C THR A 36 8.77 -12.05 1.99
N ARG A 37 7.85 -11.48 2.80
CA ARG A 37 8.04 -10.17 3.43
C ARG A 37 9.21 -10.21 4.41
N GLU A 38 9.25 -11.21 5.28
CA GLU A 38 10.34 -11.42 6.25
C GLU A 38 11.70 -11.64 5.58
N LEU A 39 11.70 -12.36 4.45
CA LEU A 39 12.90 -12.54 3.62
C LEU A 39 13.33 -11.24 2.91
N ARG A 40 12.42 -10.39 2.47
CA ARG A 40 12.77 -9.22 1.65
C ARG A 40 13.38 -8.06 2.46
N GLU A 41 12.92 -7.80 3.68
CA GLU A 41 13.37 -6.65 4.49
C GLU A 41 14.90 -6.64 4.74
N PRO A 42 15.52 -7.73 5.23
CA PRO A 42 16.97 -7.75 5.42
C PRO A 42 17.76 -7.73 4.11
N VAL A 43 17.19 -8.20 2.99
CA VAL A 43 17.82 -8.10 1.66
C VAL A 43 17.95 -6.62 1.28
N VAL A 44 16.86 -5.86 1.38
CA VAL A 44 16.89 -4.40 1.13
C VAL A 44 17.90 -3.73 2.05
N ARG A 45 17.88 -4.05 3.34
CA ARG A 45 18.84 -3.48 4.32
C ARG A 45 20.30 -3.75 3.92
N ASN A 46 20.60 -4.94 3.41
CA ASN A 46 21.94 -5.29 2.96
C ASN A 46 22.33 -4.50 1.70
N ILE A 47 21.44 -4.42 0.71
CA ILE A 47 21.67 -3.65 -0.53
C ILE A 47 21.94 -2.17 -0.21
N ILE A 48 21.12 -1.57 0.66
CA ILE A 48 21.28 -0.16 1.07
C ILE A 48 22.61 0.07 1.81
N LYS A 49 23.10 -0.93 2.55
CA LYS A 49 24.41 -0.89 3.23
C LYS A 49 25.57 -1.37 2.35
N GLN A 50 25.36 -1.56 1.04
CA GLN A 50 26.35 -2.07 0.09
C GLN A 50 26.96 -3.42 0.53
N ARG A 51 26.15 -4.27 1.17
CA ARG A 51 26.53 -5.62 1.60
C ARG A 51 26.06 -6.65 0.59
N VAL A 52 26.78 -7.78 0.54
CA VAL A 52 26.45 -8.90 -0.34
C VAL A 52 25.11 -9.53 0.06
N VAL A 53 24.28 -9.83 -0.93
CA VAL A 53 23.07 -10.63 -0.78
C VAL A 53 23.40 -12.08 -1.10
N GLY A 54 23.05 -13.01 -0.20
CA GLY A 54 23.37 -14.43 -0.37
C GLY A 54 22.50 -15.09 -1.46
N GLN A 55 23.09 -16.03 -2.20
CA GLN A 55 22.38 -16.80 -3.24
C GLN A 55 21.15 -17.55 -2.69
N SER A 56 21.20 -17.99 -1.43
CA SER A 56 20.08 -18.66 -0.76
C SER A 56 18.80 -17.82 -0.68
N CYS A 57 18.92 -16.48 -0.66
CA CYS A 57 17.77 -15.58 -0.71
C CYS A 57 17.08 -15.66 -2.07
N ILE A 58 17.87 -15.67 -3.16
CA ILE A 58 17.36 -15.77 -4.53
C ILE A 58 16.65 -17.10 -4.72
N GLU A 59 17.25 -18.20 -4.25
CA GLU A 59 16.63 -19.54 -4.32
C GLU A 59 15.33 -19.62 -3.49
N SER A 60 15.28 -18.97 -2.32
CA SER A 60 14.04 -18.88 -1.53
C SER A 60 12.93 -18.12 -2.27
N LEU A 61 13.25 -17.01 -2.94
CA LEU A 61 12.29 -16.27 -3.76
C LEU A 61 11.83 -17.07 -4.99
N LYS A 62 12.73 -17.84 -5.62
CA LYS A 62 12.39 -18.77 -6.71
C LYS A 62 11.46 -19.89 -6.24
N ASN A 63 11.70 -20.45 -5.06
CA ASN A 63 10.81 -21.44 -4.46
C ASN A 63 9.42 -20.86 -4.20
N ALA A 64 9.36 -19.64 -3.66
CA ALA A 64 8.09 -18.93 -3.49
C ALA A 64 7.38 -18.69 -4.83
N LEU A 65 8.09 -18.23 -5.85
CA LEU A 65 7.54 -18.02 -7.19
C LEU A 65 6.97 -19.31 -7.77
N TYR A 66 7.75 -20.40 -7.75
CA TYR A 66 7.32 -21.70 -8.25
C TYR A 66 6.09 -22.23 -7.50
N SER A 67 6.03 -22.02 -6.18
CA SER A 67 4.88 -22.41 -5.35
C SER A 67 3.61 -21.65 -5.74
N LEU A 68 3.71 -20.41 -6.21
CA LEU A 68 2.56 -19.65 -6.73
C LEU A 68 2.19 -20.06 -8.16
N GLU A 69 3.19 -20.31 -9.01
CA GLU A 69 2.97 -20.67 -10.42
C GLU A 69 2.29 -22.03 -10.56
N THR A 70 2.53 -22.96 -9.63
CA THR A 70 1.99 -24.33 -9.60
C THR A 70 0.65 -24.48 -8.90
N ILE A 71 0.07 -23.40 -8.36
CA ILE A 71 -1.31 -23.41 -7.86
C ILE A 71 -2.24 -23.86 -9.01
N TYR A 72 -3.14 -24.79 -8.70
CA TYR A 72 -4.08 -25.35 -9.66
C TYR A 72 -4.84 -24.26 -10.42
N ILE A 73 -4.86 -24.40 -11.74
CA ILE A 73 -5.62 -23.58 -12.67
C ILE A 73 -6.84 -24.38 -13.09
N ASP A 74 -8.01 -23.77 -12.98
CA ASP A 74 -9.25 -24.37 -13.44
C ASP A 74 -9.31 -24.39 -14.97
N ASP A 75 -9.54 -25.57 -15.55
CA ASP A 75 -9.52 -25.79 -17.00
C ASP A 75 -10.62 -25.02 -17.76
N HIS A 76 -11.68 -24.59 -17.06
CA HIS A 76 -12.81 -23.88 -17.68
C HIS A 76 -12.64 -22.37 -17.66
N THR A 77 -12.16 -21.82 -16.55
CA THR A 77 -12.03 -20.38 -16.32
C THR A 77 -10.62 -19.86 -16.62
N GLY A 78 -9.61 -20.73 -16.61
CA GLY A 78 -8.20 -20.36 -16.69
C GLY A 78 -7.69 -19.61 -15.45
N GLN A 79 -8.49 -19.55 -14.39
CA GLN A 79 -8.14 -18.88 -13.13
C GLN A 79 -7.55 -19.86 -12.13
N ARG A 80 -6.69 -19.35 -11.25
CA ARG A 80 -6.18 -20.16 -10.14
C ARG A 80 -7.26 -20.34 -9.08
N LEU A 81 -7.36 -21.53 -8.49
CA LEU A 81 -8.32 -21.82 -7.43
C LEU A 81 -7.63 -22.06 -6.10
N LEU A 82 -8.12 -21.41 -5.05
CA LEU A 82 -7.73 -21.68 -3.67
C LEU A 82 -8.95 -21.99 -2.81
N ARG A 83 -8.76 -22.78 -1.76
CA ARG A 83 -9.80 -23.03 -0.75
C ARG A 83 -9.81 -21.92 0.30
N LEU A 84 -11.01 -21.55 0.74
CA LEU A 84 -11.24 -20.65 1.88
C LEU A 84 -11.15 -21.43 3.19
N ASP A 85 -12.07 -22.38 3.36
CA ASP A 85 -12.08 -23.42 4.40
C ASP A 85 -12.99 -24.60 3.94
N GLY A 86 -12.68 -25.82 4.37
CA GLY A 86 -13.38 -27.04 3.95
C GLY A 86 -13.38 -27.27 2.43
N MET A 87 -14.56 -27.35 1.82
CA MET A 87 -14.77 -27.63 0.39
C MET A 87 -15.02 -26.38 -0.47
N LYS A 88 -15.11 -25.18 0.12
CA LYS A 88 -15.40 -23.94 -0.63
C LYS A 88 -14.15 -23.42 -1.34
N GLN A 89 -14.24 -23.24 -2.65
CA GLN A 89 -13.17 -22.70 -3.50
C GLN A 89 -13.50 -21.26 -3.94
N ILE A 90 -12.45 -20.51 -4.28
CA ILE A 90 -12.53 -19.16 -4.83
C ILE A 90 -11.45 -18.97 -5.89
N GLU A 91 -11.78 -18.21 -6.92
CA GLU A 91 -10.87 -17.78 -7.97
C GLU A 91 -9.92 -16.69 -7.46
N VAL A 92 -8.64 -16.80 -7.82
CA VAL A 92 -7.61 -15.87 -7.38
C VAL A 92 -6.77 -15.37 -8.56
N ASP A 93 -6.78 -14.06 -8.77
CA ASP A 93 -5.75 -13.39 -9.57
C ASP A 93 -4.48 -13.20 -8.74
N LEU A 94 -3.39 -13.83 -9.17
CA LEU A 94 -2.04 -13.75 -8.55
C LEU A 94 -1.04 -13.00 -9.44
N THR A 95 -1.52 -12.26 -10.44
CA THR A 95 -0.67 -11.55 -11.40
C THR A 95 0.31 -10.61 -10.70
N TYR A 96 -0.14 -9.89 -9.67
CA TYR A 96 0.71 -9.03 -8.87
C TYR A 96 1.81 -9.84 -8.16
N GLU A 97 1.43 -10.83 -7.38
CA GLU A 97 2.33 -11.59 -6.52
C GLU A 97 3.42 -12.29 -7.33
N ILE A 98 3.05 -12.87 -8.47
CA ILE A 98 3.95 -13.55 -9.40
C ILE A 98 4.88 -12.53 -10.08
N ARG A 99 4.34 -11.46 -10.68
CA ARG A 99 5.16 -10.48 -11.43
C ARG A 99 6.14 -9.74 -10.52
N GLU A 100 5.73 -9.36 -9.32
CA GLU A 100 6.61 -8.67 -8.38
C GLU A 100 7.71 -9.60 -7.83
N LEU A 101 7.46 -10.91 -7.70
CA LEU A 101 8.53 -11.88 -7.41
C LEU A 101 9.49 -12.07 -8.58
N GLN A 102 8.98 -12.18 -9.81
CA GLN A 102 9.80 -12.27 -11.02
C GLN A 102 10.73 -11.05 -11.17
N LYS A 103 10.20 -9.84 -10.92
CA LYS A 103 10.97 -8.59 -10.93
C LYS A 103 12.06 -8.58 -9.84
N ASP A 104 11.74 -9.00 -8.62
CA ASP A 104 12.72 -9.09 -7.53
C ASP A 104 13.86 -10.06 -7.87
N ILE A 105 13.53 -11.25 -8.35
CA ILE A 105 14.53 -12.26 -8.74
C ILE A 105 15.42 -11.68 -9.85
N TYR A 106 14.82 -11.08 -10.88
CA TYR A 106 15.59 -10.47 -11.96
C TYR A 106 16.50 -9.34 -11.46
N TYR A 107 15.99 -8.46 -10.59
CA TYR A 107 16.77 -7.36 -10.00
C TYR A 107 17.98 -7.89 -9.22
N LEU A 108 17.80 -8.95 -8.41
CA LEU A 108 18.87 -9.53 -7.61
C LEU A 108 19.90 -10.30 -8.46
N GLU A 109 19.50 -10.98 -9.53
CA GLU A 109 20.40 -11.76 -10.37
C GLU A 109 21.21 -10.90 -11.34
N TYR A 110 20.59 -9.85 -11.89
CA TYR A 110 21.17 -9.10 -13.01
C TYR A 110 21.58 -7.67 -12.65
N GLY A 111 21.16 -7.17 -11.49
CA GLY A 111 21.44 -5.81 -11.04
C GLY A 111 20.53 -4.75 -11.66
N GLU A 112 20.69 -3.53 -11.17
CA GLU A 112 19.79 -2.40 -11.41
C GLU A 112 19.74 -1.93 -12.87
N ASP A 113 20.89 -1.76 -13.53
CA ASP A 113 20.94 -1.28 -14.91
C ASP A 113 20.17 -2.21 -15.87
N LYS A 114 20.43 -3.52 -15.76
CA LYS A 114 19.74 -4.55 -16.54
C LYS A 114 18.26 -4.64 -16.16
N PHE A 115 17.92 -4.42 -14.90
CA PHE A 115 16.53 -4.39 -14.46
C PHE A 115 15.75 -3.22 -15.07
N ILE A 116 16.34 -2.03 -15.17
CA ILE A 116 15.70 -0.89 -15.85
C ILE A 116 15.51 -1.19 -17.34
N ASP A 117 16.48 -1.84 -18.00
CA ASP A 117 16.33 -2.33 -19.38
C ASP A 117 15.22 -3.39 -19.50
N TYR A 118 15.10 -4.27 -18.51
CA TYR A 118 14.05 -5.27 -18.44
C TYR A 118 12.66 -4.61 -18.38
N LEU A 119 12.45 -3.61 -17.52
CA LEU A 119 11.20 -2.86 -17.45
C LEU A 119 10.84 -2.18 -18.78
N ALA A 120 11.84 -1.61 -19.46
CA ALA A 120 11.65 -0.91 -20.74
C ALA A 120 11.12 -1.81 -21.86
N LYS A 121 11.25 -3.14 -21.75
CA LYS A 121 10.73 -4.10 -22.74
C LYS A 121 9.22 -4.30 -22.64
N PHE A 122 8.63 -4.12 -21.45
CA PHE A 122 7.22 -4.44 -21.19
C PHE A 122 6.35 -3.20 -21.04
N ILE A 123 6.96 -2.04 -20.78
CA ILE A 123 6.24 -0.80 -20.53
C ILE A 123 6.37 0.12 -21.76
N PRO A 124 5.27 0.41 -22.47
CA PRO A 124 5.29 1.34 -23.60
C PRO A 124 5.82 2.71 -23.20
N ASP A 125 6.64 3.30 -24.07
CA ASP A 125 7.25 4.63 -23.91
C ASP A 125 8.02 4.84 -22.59
N PHE A 126 8.42 3.76 -21.92
CA PHE A 126 9.05 3.79 -20.59
C PHE A 126 10.20 4.79 -20.52
N ARG A 127 11.15 4.71 -21.46
CA ARG A 127 12.33 5.60 -21.49
C ARG A 127 11.95 7.06 -21.71
N ILE A 128 10.90 7.35 -22.47
CA ILE A 128 10.42 8.71 -22.73
C ILE A 128 9.88 9.31 -21.42
N PHE A 129 9.00 8.58 -20.72
CA PHE A 129 8.47 9.06 -19.44
C PHE A 129 9.56 9.21 -18.38
N VAL A 130 10.47 8.23 -18.26
CA VAL A 130 11.57 8.27 -17.29
C VAL A 130 12.48 9.46 -17.54
N ASN A 131 12.94 9.66 -18.78
CA ASN A 131 13.84 10.76 -19.12
C ASN A 131 13.18 12.13 -18.87
N LYS A 132 11.90 12.27 -19.22
CA LYS A 132 11.14 13.49 -18.96
C LYS A 132 10.99 13.76 -17.46
N GLY A 133 10.60 12.75 -16.68
CA GLY A 133 10.44 12.88 -15.23
C GLY A 133 11.75 13.21 -14.51
N VAL A 134 12.84 12.51 -14.87
CA VAL A 134 14.18 12.82 -14.36
C VAL A 134 14.59 14.24 -14.75
N GLY A 135 14.37 14.66 -16.00
CA GLY A 135 14.71 16.01 -16.46
C GLY A 135 13.98 17.12 -15.67
N LEU A 136 12.71 16.91 -15.33
CA LEU A 136 11.91 17.88 -14.57
C LEU A 136 12.34 18.00 -13.10
N LEU A 137 12.75 16.89 -12.49
CA LEU A 137 13.03 16.81 -11.06
C LEU A 137 14.53 16.87 -10.71
N ARG A 138 15.41 16.83 -11.71
CA ARG A 138 16.87 16.83 -11.51
C ARG A 138 17.33 18.06 -10.73
N GLY A 139 18.24 17.82 -9.78
CA GLY A 139 18.85 18.88 -8.95
C GLY A 139 17.96 19.39 -7.82
N LYS A 140 16.71 18.92 -7.70
CA LYS A 140 15.83 19.29 -6.59
C LYS A 140 16.20 18.53 -5.33
N ARG A 141 16.17 19.23 -4.21
CA ARG A 141 16.13 18.65 -2.86
C ARG A 141 14.77 18.98 -2.27
N PHE A 142 14.11 17.96 -1.76
CA PHE A 142 12.75 18.06 -1.26
C PHE A 142 12.74 18.18 0.25
N ASN A 143 11.99 19.15 0.77
CA ASN A 143 11.69 19.19 2.19
C ASN A 143 10.80 18.00 2.56
N ALA A 144 9.73 17.77 1.79
CA ALA A 144 8.85 16.64 1.97
C ALA A 144 8.65 15.85 0.66
N PHE A 145 8.61 14.54 0.79
CA PHE A 145 8.12 13.62 -0.24
C PHE A 145 6.89 12.95 0.31
N ILE A 146 5.72 13.31 -0.21
CA ILE A 146 4.42 12.84 0.26
C ILE A 146 3.84 11.95 -0.84
N THR A 147 3.52 10.72 -0.53
CA THR A 147 3.04 9.79 -1.55
C THR A 147 1.93 8.89 -1.04
N ASP A 148 1.00 8.57 -1.93
CA ASP A 148 0.20 7.37 -1.77
C ASP A 148 1.04 6.10 -2.04
N ARG A 149 0.49 4.94 -1.62
CA ARG A 149 1.11 3.62 -1.78
C ARG A 149 0.54 2.83 -2.94
N ASP A 150 -0.72 2.40 -2.85
CA ASP A 150 -1.32 1.40 -3.73
C ASP A 150 -1.75 2.05 -5.05
N GLY A 151 -1.17 1.62 -6.18
CA GLY A 151 -1.36 2.25 -7.48
C GLY A 151 -0.41 3.41 -7.77
N THR A 152 0.25 3.95 -6.74
CA THR A 152 1.22 5.05 -6.86
C THR A 152 2.66 4.53 -6.81
N THR A 153 3.12 4.13 -5.62
CA THR A 153 4.47 3.59 -5.44
C THR A 153 4.48 2.07 -5.53
N ASN A 154 3.36 1.39 -5.35
CA ASN A 154 3.21 -0.04 -5.56
C ASN A 154 2.19 -0.30 -6.67
N ASN A 155 2.38 -1.36 -7.47
CA ASN A 155 1.32 -1.82 -8.36
C ASN A 155 0.09 -2.29 -7.56
N TYR A 156 -1.11 -2.16 -8.12
CA TYR A 156 -2.33 -2.70 -7.51
C TYR A 156 -2.24 -4.22 -7.36
N CYS A 157 -2.68 -4.70 -6.20
CA CYS A 157 -2.83 -6.12 -5.91
C CYS A 157 -4.31 -6.40 -5.64
N GLY A 158 -4.82 -7.52 -6.16
CA GLY A 158 -6.24 -7.89 -5.96
C GLY A 158 -6.61 -8.18 -4.51
N ARG A 159 -5.62 -8.38 -3.62
CA ARG A 159 -5.82 -8.65 -2.19
C ARG A 159 -4.79 -7.90 -1.36
N TYR A 160 -5.26 -7.07 -0.43
CA TYR A 160 -4.34 -6.25 0.37
C TYR A 160 -3.36 -7.10 1.20
N ARG A 161 -3.83 -8.25 1.73
CA ARG A 161 -3.03 -9.17 2.56
C ARG A 161 -1.81 -9.78 1.86
N SER A 162 -1.83 -9.89 0.54
CA SER A 162 -0.73 -10.42 -0.26
C SER A 162 0.08 -9.34 -1.00
N SER A 163 -0.28 -8.07 -0.83
CA SER A 163 0.32 -6.89 -1.49
C SER A 163 1.70 -6.53 -0.94
N VAL A 164 2.58 -7.51 -0.73
CA VAL A 164 3.93 -7.30 -0.15
C VAL A 164 4.82 -6.51 -1.10
N GLN A 165 5.38 -5.41 -0.59
CA GLN A 165 6.27 -4.52 -1.33
C GLN A 165 7.49 -5.29 -1.90
N PRO A 166 7.87 -5.05 -3.17
CA PRO A 166 9.03 -5.68 -3.78
C PRO A 166 10.36 -5.02 -3.40
N ILE A 167 11.47 -5.74 -3.55
CA ILE A 167 12.84 -5.33 -3.22
C ILE A 167 13.28 -4.14 -4.06
N TYR A 168 13.19 -4.21 -5.39
CA TYR A 168 13.69 -3.14 -6.28
C TYR A 168 13.03 -1.80 -5.94
N ASN A 169 11.72 -1.85 -5.70
CA ASN A 169 10.87 -0.75 -5.29
C ASN A 169 11.37 -0.14 -3.98
N SER A 170 11.55 -0.97 -2.96
CA SER A 170 11.99 -0.53 -1.66
C SER A 170 13.39 0.08 -1.69
N VAL A 171 14.29 -0.47 -2.52
CA VAL A 171 15.63 0.10 -2.74
C VAL A 171 15.53 1.50 -3.36
N PHE A 172 14.76 1.68 -4.43
CA PHE A 172 14.61 2.98 -5.10
C PHE A 172 14.00 4.02 -4.17
N LEU A 173 12.91 3.67 -3.49
CA LEU A 173 12.24 4.56 -2.53
C LEU A 173 13.17 4.91 -1.37
N THR A 174 13.86 3.94 -0.78
CA THR A 174 14.76 4.17 0.36
C THR A 174 15.92 5.07 0.00
N ARG A 175 16.56 4.87 -1.17
CA ARG A 175 17.64 5.75 -1.64
C ARG A 175 17.13 7.16 -1.87
N PHE A 176 16.00 7.32 -2.56
CA PHE A 176 15.41 8.63 -2.79
C PHE A 176 15.05 9.35 -1.48
N ALA A 177 14.38 8.66 -0.57
CA ALA A 177 14.01 9.20 0.75
C ALA A 177 15.24 9.69 1.53
N LYS A 178 16.34 8.92 1.54
CA LYS A 178 17.56 9.28 2.28
C LYS A 178 18.39 10.37 1.61
N ASN A 179 18.46 10.37 0.29
CA ASN A 179 19.39 11.22 -0.45
C ASN A 179 18.75 12.54 -0.93
N CYS A 180 17.43 12.57 -1.07
CA CYS A 180 16.72 13.66 -1.73
C CYS A 180 15.65 14.32 -0.85
N CYS A 181 15.30 13.76 0.31
CA CYS A 181 14.17 14.21 1.12
C CYS A 181 14.53 14.40 2.59
N LYS A 182 13.90 15.37 3.27
CA LYS A 182 13.96 15.48 4.74
C LYS A 182 12.80 14.73 5.42
N TYR A 183 11.59 14.86 4.89
CA TYR A 183 10.38 14.21 5.41
C TYR A 183 9.73 13.32 4.34
N PRO A 184 10.15 12.06 4.23
CA PRO A 184 9.50 11.06 3.39
C PRO A 184 8.26 10.47 4.11
N ILE A 185 7.07 10.71 3.57
CA ILE A 185 5.77 10.42 4.16
C ILE A 185 4.95 9.56 3.18
N ILE A 186 4.48 8.41 3.64
CA ILE A 186 3.54 7.56 2.88
C ILE A 186 2.18 7.62 3.56
N ILE A 187 1.14 8.04 2.82
CA ILE A 187 -0.24 8.12 3.31
C ILE A 187 -1.10 7.12 2.55
N THR A 188 -1.60 6.10 3.22
CA THR A 188 -2.52 5.10 2.64
C THR A 188 -3.92 5.19 3.25
N SER A 189 -4.91 4.71 2.51
CA SER A 189 -6.26 4.47 3.02
C SER A 189 -6.35 3.22 3.90
N ALA A 190 -5.39 2.30 3.81
CA ALA A 190 -5.34 1.10 4.63
C ALA A 190 -4.94 1.39 6.10
N PRO A 191 -5.22 0.49 7.06
CA PRO A 191 -4.78 0.66 8.44
C PRO A 191 -3.25 0.81 8.56
N LEU A 192 -2.77 1.34 9.69
CA LEU A 192 -1.33 1.35 9.97
C LEU A 192 -0.78 -0.05 10.29
N ARG A 193 -1.52 -0.83 11.08
CA ARG A 193 -1.17 -2.16 11.61
C ARG A 193 -2.38 -3.11 11.64
N ASP A 194 -2.13 -4.40 11.87
CA ASP A 194 -3.12 -5.43 12.25
C ASP A 194 -4.38 -5.58 11.34
N PHE A 195 -4.32 -5.66 10.01
CA PHE A 195 -3.23 -5.82 9.06
C PHE A 195 -3.18 -4.55 8.18
N GLY A 196 -2.06 -3.85 8.17
CA GLY A 196 -1.91 -2.53 7.58
C GLY A 196 -0.62 -2.35 6.77
N ILE A 197 -0.29 -1.10 6.45
CA ILE A 197 0.88 -0.78 5.61
C ILE A 197 2.19 -1.31 6.20
N LEU A 198 2.33 -1.31 7.53
CA LEU A 198 3.53 -1.84 8.20
C LEU A 198 3.72 -3.35 8.00
N ASN A 199 2.62 -4.09 7.75
CA ASN A 199 2.66 -5.54 7.50
C ASN A 199 3.12 -5.87 6.08
N VAL A 200 2.91 -4.97 5.12
CA VAL A 200 3.23 -5.20 3.70
C VAL A 200 4.46 -4.43 3.21
N SER A 201 4.93 -3.42 3.95
CA SER A 201 6.15 -2.69 3.64
C SER A 201 7.40 -3.41 4.13
N ILE A 202 8.48 -3.25 3.36
CA ILE A 202 9.80 -3.85 3.61
C ILE A 202 10.92 -2.80 3.66
N ASN A 203 10.58 -1.51 3.59
CA ASN A 203 11.59 -0.46 3.71
C ASN A 203 12.27 -0.54 5.08
N PRO A 204 13.58 -0.20 5.19
CA PRO A 204 14.27 -0.20 6.46
C PRO A 204 13.58 0.73 7.48
N SER A 205 13.59 0.32 8.75
CA SER A 205 13.04 1.10 9.86
C SER A 205 13.52 2.55 9.86
N ASN A 206 12.66 3.45 10.32
CA ASN A 206 12.97 4.88 10.50
C ASN A 206 13.35 5.60 9.19
N THR A 207 12.97 5.03 8.03
CA THR A 207 13.20 5.67 6.72
C THR A 207 12.01 6.50 6.27
N PHE A 208 10.79 6.12 6.64
CA PHE A 208 9.55 6.77 6.23
C PHE A 208 8.66 7.02 7.44
N VAL A 209 7.92 8.13 7.40
CA VAL A 209 6.70 8.30 8.18
C VAL A 209 5.62 7.46 7.49
N TYR A 210 5.07 6.48 8.20
CA TYR A 210 3.95 5.67 7.69
C TYR A 210 2.66 6.16 8.29
N ALA A 211 1.73 6.58 7.45
CA ALA A 211 0.41 7.04 7.85
C ALA A 211 -0.67 6.13 7.28
N GLY A 212 -1.47 5.57 8.18
CA GLY A 212 -2.62 4.73 7.87
C GLY A 212 -3.94 5.50 8.00
N SER A 213 -5.03 4.88 7.56
CA SER A 213 -6.38 5.38 7.75
C SER A 213 -6.56 6.80 7.19
N LYS A 214 -6.08 7.04 5.96
CA LYS A 214 -6.05 8.35 5.29
C LYS A 214 -5.23 9.41 6.04
N GLY A 215 -4.30 8.99 6.91
CA GLY A 215 -3.48 9.86 7.75
C GLY A 215 -4.05 10.17 9.13
N ARG A 216 -5.14 9.51 9.55
CA ARG A 216 -5.66 9.63 10.92
C ARG A 216 -4.75 9.02 11.97
N GLU A 217 -3.84 8.14 11.59
CA GLU A 217 -2.83 7.56 12.45
C GLU A 217 -1.50 7.48 11.69
N PHE A 218 -0.38 7.66 12.38
CA PHE A 218 0.93 7.49 11.77
C PHE A 218 2.00 7.12 12.80
N ILE A 219 3.09 6.56 12.31
CA ILE A 219 4.35 6.38 13.04
C ILE A 219 5.41 7.27 12.41
N ASP A 220 6.10 8.07 13.22
CA ASP A 220 7.13 9.00 12.76
C ASP A 220 8.49 8.31 12.53
N LEU A 221 9.51 9.11 12.18
CA LEU A 221 10.88 8.60 11.96
C LEU A 221 11.57 8.15 13.26
N ASN A 222 11.10 8.57 14.43
CA ASN A 222 11.59 8.13 15.74
C ASN A 222 10.90 6.85 16.22
N GLY A 223 9.85 6.41 15.53
CA GLY A 223 9.03 5.26 15.94
C GLY A 223 7.86 5.65 16.87
N GLU A 224 7.57 6.94 17.02
CA GLU A 224 6.48 7.43 17.87
C GLU A 224 5.14 7.34 17.15
N PHE A 225 4.17 6.70 17.81
CA PHE A 225 2.81 6.57 17.31
C PHE A 225 1.99 7.83 17.61
N ASN A 226 1.29 8.31 16.59
CA ASN A 226 0.44 9.49 16.64
C ASN A 226 -0.94 9.16 16.05
N SER A 227 -2.00 9.70 16.64
CA SER A 227 -3.37 9.54 16.14
C SER A 227 -4.17 10.83 16.26
N PHE A 228 -5.03 11.08 15.28
CA PHE A 228 -6.00 12.16 15.30
C PHE A 228 -7.00 11.90 16.43
N PRO A 229 -7.36 12.89 17.27
CA PRO A 229 -8.25 12.65 18.40
C PRO A 229 -9.66 12.23 17.92
N ILE A 230 -10.25 11.25 18.61
CA ILE A 230 -11.65 10.83 18.44
C ILE A 230 -12.34 10.97 19.79
N ASP A 231 -13.54 11.56 19.80
CA ASP A 231 -14.40 11.65 20.98
C ASP A 231 -14.66 10.26 21.60
N GLU A 232 -14.64 10.16 22.92
CA GLU A 232 -14.75 8.88 23.62
C GLU A 232 -16.06 8.13 23.32
N LYS A 233 -17.18 8.84 23.10
CA LYS A 233 -18.45 8.19 22.75
C LYS A 233 -18.37 7.59 21.36
N LYS A 234 -17.85 8.35 20.39
CA LYS A 234 -17.61 7.84 19.02
C LYS A 234 -16.61 6.68 19.00
N GLN A 235 -15.59 6.73 19.84
CA GLN A 235 -14.62 5.65 20.00
C GLN A 235 -15.26 4.36 20.54
N LYS A 236 -16.22 4.46 21.47
CA LYS A 236 -16.98 3.30 21.96
C LYS A 236 -17.89 2.71 20.88
N LEU A 237 -18.55 3.56 20.10
CA LEU A 237 -19.42 3.11 19.01
C LEU A 237 -18.65 2.33 17.93
N ILE A 238 -17.50 2.84 17.49
CA ILE A 238 -16.72 2.14 16.46
C ILE A 238 -16.12 0.84 16.97
N ARG A 239 -15.73 0.76 18.26
CA ARG A 239 -15.30 -0.51 18.87
C ARG A 239 -16.43 -1.54 18.86
N LEU A 240 -17.64 -1.13 19.27
CA LEU A 240 -18.82 -2.00 19.22
C LEU A 240 -19.12 -2.48 17.79
N LEU A 241 -18.99 -1.59 16.80
CA LEU A 241 -19.12 -1.96 15.39
C LEU A 241 -18.08 -3.00 14.98
N ASN A 242 -16.80 -2.77 15.30
CA ASN A 242 -15.72 -3.69 14.97
C ASN A 242 -15.94 -5.07 15.59
N ASP A 243 -16.36 -5.14 16.85
CA ASP A 243 -16.65 -6.40 17.54
C ASP A 243 -17.80 -7.14 16.86
N ARG A 244 -18.87 -6.43 16.47
CA ARG A 244 -20.00 -7.00 15.73
C ARG A 244 -19.61 -7.50 14.34
N MET A 245 -18.72 -6.78 13.65
CA MET A 245 -18.20 -7.18 12.34
C MET A 245 -17.31 -8.42 12.44
N LEU A 246 -16.47 -8.52 13.48
CA LEU A 246 -15.65 -9.71 13.73
C LEU A 246 -16.52 -10.94 13.99
N VAL A 247 -17.57 -10.81 14.81
CA VAL A 247 -18.52 -11.90 15.05
C VAL A 247 -19.28 -12.27 13.76
N LEU A 248 -19.70 -11.29 12.96
CA LEU A 248 -20.37 -11.56 11.67
C LEU A 248 -19.50 -12.40 10.74
N LEU A 249 -18.20 -12.10 10.67
CA LEU A 249 -17.26 -12.80 9.80
C LEU A 249 -16.79 -14.15 10.34
N GLN A 250 -17.21 -14.55 11.54
CA GLN A 250 -17.06 -15.94 12.02
C GLN A 250 -18.19 -16.86 11.51
N ASP A 251 -19.28 -16.29 10.98
CA ASP A 251 -20.34 -17.08 10.35
C ASP A 251 -19.83 -17.71 9.04
N PRO A 252 -19.91 -19.04 8.86
CA PRO A 252 -19.48 -19.72 7.63
C PRO A 252 -20.14 -19.20 6.34
N ASN A 253 -21.26 -18.48 6.44
CA ASN A 253 -21.93 -17.82 5.31
C ASN A 253 -21.23 -16.52 4.89
N PHE A 254 -20.55 -15.83 5.82
CA PHE A 254 -19.93 -14.52 5.59
C PHE A 254 -18.40 -14.52 5.74
N GLU A 255 -17.79 -15.59 6.25
CA GLU A 255 -16.33 -15.69 6.47
C GLU A 255 -15.50 -15.35 5.22
N LYS A 256 -16.01 -15.69 4.03
CA LYS A 256 -15.35 -15.42 2.74
C LYS A 256 -14.99 -13.94 2.53
N PHE A 257 -15.79 -13.02 3.08
CA PHE A 257 -15.57 -11.58 2.97
C PHE A 257 -14.31 -11.11 3.73
N ASN A 258 -13.74 -11.96 4.60
CA ASN A 258 -12.46 -11.71 5.26
C ASN A 258 -11.23 -12.07 4.40
N PHE A 259 -11.43 -12.62 3.20
CA PHE A 259 -10.33 -13.12 2.35
C PHE A 259 -10.33 -12.58 0.92
N ILE A 260 -11.26 -11.68 0.59
CA ILE A 260 -11.36 -11.06 -0.73
C ILE A 260 -11.05 -9.56 -0.66
N GLY A 261 -10.60 -8.98 -1.77
CA GLY A 261 -10.41 -7.53 -1.89
C GLY A 261 -9.62 -6.91 -0.74
N SER A 262 -10.22 -5.90 -0.09
CA SER A 262 -9.65 -5.24 1.08
C SER A 262 -9.71 -6.06 2.38
N ALA A 263 -10.52 -7.13 2.41
CA ALA A 263 -10.92 -7.89 3.61
C ALA A 263 -11.58 -6.99 4.67
N LEU A 264 -11.73 -7.47 5.91
CA LEU A 264 -12.05 -6.58 7.03
C LEU A 264 -10.81 -5.76 7.40
N GLN A 265 -10.96 -4.45 7.35
CA GLN A 265 -9.96 -3.48 7.78
C GLN A 265 -10.55 -2.61 8.90
N ILE A 266 -9.98 -2.77 10.09
CA ILE A 266 -10.27 -1.90 11.23
C ILE A 266 -9.32 -0.71 11.12
N LYS A 267 -9.82 0.40 10.59
CA LYS A 267 -9.08 1.65 10.43
C LYS A 267 -9.33 2.54 11.65
N PHE A 268 -8.43 3.49 11.89
CA PHE A 268 -8.63 4.49 12.94
C PHE A 268 -9.78 5.42 12.54
N GLY A 269 -10.94 5.27 13.17
CA GLY A 269 -12.15 6.05 12.88
C GLY A 269 -12.94 5.63 11.64
N GLN A 270 -12.65 4.45 11.07
CA GLN A 270 -13.40 3.86 9.97
C GLN A 270 -13.34 2.33 10.05
N THR A 271 -14.37 1.65 9.57
CA THR A 271 -14.36 0.19 9.36
C THR A 271 -14.64 -0.06 7.89
N THR A 272 -13.74 -0.74 7.19
CA THR A 272 -13.97 -1.15 5.80
C THR A 272 -14.10 -2.66 5.75
N VAL A 273 -15.05 -3.17 4.98
CA VAL A 273 -15.14 -4.60 4.67
C VAL A 273 -15.43 -4.80 3.19
N ALA A 274 -14.66 -5.68 2.55
CA ALA A 274 -14.92 -6.08 1.18
C ALA A 274 -16.26 -6.81 1.08
N ARG A 275 -17.07 -6.43 0.10
CA ARG A 275 -18.30 -7.14 -0.32
C ARG A 275 -18.18 -7.74 -1.71
N GLN A 276 -17.11 -7.44 -2.43
CA GLN A 276 -16.76 -7.96 -3.75
C GLN A 276 -15.25 -7.73 -4.00
N ASP A 277 -14.66 -8.45 -4.96
CA ASP A 277 -13.30 -8.19 -5.44
C ASP A 277 -13.29 -7.74 -6.91
N ILE A 278 -12.12 -7.29 -7.38
CA ILE A 278 -11.93 -6.79 -8.76
C ILE A 278 -12.21 -7.83 -9.84
N SER A 279 -12.18 -9.12 -9.48
CA SER A 279 -12.50 -10.25 -10.36
C SER A 279 -13.97 -10.63 -10.34
N HIS A 280 -14.79 -9.96 -9.52
CA HIS A 280 -16.20 -10.28 -9.33
C HIS A 280 -16.45 -11.72 -8.85
N SER A 281 -15.60 -12.24 -7.96
CA SER A 281 -15.65 -13.64 -7.52
C SER A 281 -16.88 -13.99 -6.66
N ILE A 282 -17.58 -12.99 -6.09
CA ILE A 282 -18.78 -13.19 -5.27
C ILE A 282 -20.05 -13.01 -6.10
N LYS A 283 -21.03 -13.91 -5.91
CA LYS A 283 -22.34 -13.77 -6.56
C LYS A 283 -23.06 -12.50 -6.10
N GLU A 284 -23.68 -11.77 -7.03
CA GLU A 284 -24.35 -10.48 -6.73
C GLU A 284 -25.37 -10.56 -5.59
N ALA A 285 -26.23 -11.59 -5.60
CA ALA A 285 -27.24 -11.78 -4.56
C ALA A 285 -26.61 -12.00 -3.16
N GLU A 286 -25.47 -12.68 -3.11
CA GLU A 286 -24.73 -12.90 -1.87
C GLU A 286 -24.06 -11.61 -1.37
N SER A 287 -23.43 -10.86 -2.27
CA SER A 287 -22.86 -9.54 -1.97
C SER A 287 -23.92 -8.55 -1.47
N ALA A 288 -25.10 -8.54 -2.08
CA ALA A 288 -26.23 -7.70 -1.67
C ALA A 288 -26.78 -8.11 -0.30
N ALA A 289 -26.93 -9.41 -0.04
CA ALA A 289 -27.37 -9.91 1.26
C ALA A 289 -26.38 -9.54 2.38
N PHE A 290 -25.08 -9.61 2.10
CA PHE A 290 -24.04 -9.18 3.03
C PHE A 290 -24.10 -7.67 3.30
N LEU A 291 -24.24 -6.83 2.27
CA LEU A 291 -24.42 -5.38 2.42
C LEU A 291 -25.59 -5.05 3.35
N GLU A 292 -26.76 -5.66 3.14
CA GLU A 292 -27.93 -5.39 3.97
C GLU A 292 -27.74 -5.84 5.41
N LYS A 293 -27.01 -6.95 5.63
CA LYS A 293 -26.65 -7.40 6.97
C LYS A 293 -25.74 -6.39 7.69
N VAL A 294 -24.73 -5.85 6.99
CA VAL A 294 -23.84 -4.81 7.51
C VAL A 294 -24.62 -3.53 7.83
N LYS A 295 -25.50 -3.07 6.92
CA LYS A 295 -26.37 -1.91 7.16
C LYS A 295 -27.29 -2.10 8.37
N SER A 296 -27.80 -3.32 8.61
CA SER A 296 -28.59 -3.63 9.81
C SER A 296 -27.78 -3.42 11.08
N ILE A 297 -26.55 -3.95 11.14
CA ILE A 297 -25.65 -3.79 12.30
C ILE A 297 -25.40 -2.30 12.57
N VAL A 298 -25.11 -1.50 11.53
CA VAL A 298 -24.88 -0.06 11.70
C VAL A 298 -26.15 0.65 12.22
N ARG A 299 -27.33 0.32 11.70
CA ARG A 299 -28.61 0.89 12.18
C ARG A 299 -28.93 0.52 13.63
N GLU A 300 -28.55 -0.68 14.07
CA GLU A 300 -28.70 -1.10 15.47
C GLU A 300 -27.78 -0.32 16.41
N ILE A 301 -26.55 -0.02 15.97
CA ILE A 301 -25.54 0.70 16.77
C ILE A 301 -25.77 2.22 16.76
N ASP A 302 -26.13 2.79 15.61
CA ASP A 302 -26.44 4.21 15.45
C ASP A 302 -27.81 4.41 14.77
N PRO A 303 -28.92 4.21 15.49
CA PRO A 303 -30.27 4.38 14.95
C PRO A 303 -30.54 5.80 14.42
N SER A 304 -29.78 6.78 14.91
CA SER A 304 -29.92 8.19 14.53
C SER A 304 -29.20 8.55 13.23
N GLY A 305 -28.25 7.72 12.77
CA GLY A 305 -27.40 8.00 11.61
C GLY A 305 -26.50 9.23 11.75
N LYS A 306 -26.21 9.67 12.98
CA LYS A 306 -25.40 10.89 13.24
C LYS A 306 -23.91 10.61 13.38
N ASN A 307 -23.54 9.39 13.73
CA ASN A 307 -22.18 8.99 14.08
C ASN A 307 -21.48 8.25 12.94
N PHE A 308 -22.22 7.48 12.15
CA PHE A 308 -21.67 6.72 11.03
C PHE A 308 -22.27 7.14 9.69
N ARG A 309 -21.39 7.28 8.70
CA ARG A 309 -21.76 7.30 7.28
C ARG A 309 -21.37 5.96 6.65
N ILE A 310 -22.24 5.40 5.82
CA ILE A 310 -21.91 4.25 4.98
C ILE A 310 -21.67 4.74 3.56
N GLU A 311 -20.52 4.39 3.00
CA GLU A 311 -20.19 4.53 1.60
C GLU A 311 -20.02 3.13 1.00
N ASP A 312 -20.67 2.91 -0.14
CA ASP A 312 -20.64 1.63 -0.87
C ASP A 312 -19.98 1.88 -2.22
N THR A 313 -18.78 1.35 -2.40
CA THR A 313 -18.01 1.51 -3.65
C THR A 313 -18.37 0.44 -4.68
N GLY A 314 -19.29 -0.47 -4.34
CA GLY A 314 -19.56 -1.69 -5.10
C GLY A 314 -18.58 -2.82 -4.81
N LEU A 315 -17.35 -2.51 -4.40
CA LEU A 315 -16.33 -3.47 -3.96
C LEU A 315 -16.25 -3.54 -2.44
N ASP A 316 -16.25 -2.39 -1.78
CA ASP A 316 -16.07 -2.22 -0.35
C ASP A 316 -17.26 -1.49 0.26
N ILE A 317 -17.55 -1.85 1.52
CA ILE A 317 -18.43 -1.11 2.42
C ILE A 317 -17.55 -0.33 3.38
N GLU A 318 -17.53 1.00 3.27
CA GLU A 318 -16.83 1.88 4.20
C GLU A 318 -17.82 2.46 5.22
N ILE A 319 -17.57 2.23 6.50
CA ILE A 319 -18.35 2.75 7.61
C ILE A 319 -17.48 3.77 8.34
N ILE A 320 -17.75 5.05 8.14
CA ILE A 320 -16.86 6.17 8.48
C ILE A 320 -17.44 6.93 9.67
N LEU A 321 -16.62 7.22 10.68
CA LEU A 321 -17.01 8.16 11.73
C LEU A 321 -17.08 9.58 11.16
N THR A 322 -18.24 10.20 11.36
CA THR A 322 -18.49 11.60 11.02
C THR A 322 -17.59 12.53 11.85
N ILE A 323 -17.06 13.60 11.25
CA ILE A 323 -16.39 14.69 11.97
C ILE A 323 -17.19 15.99 11.87
N GLU A 324 -17.07 16.84 12.89
CA GLU A 324 -17.67 18.19 12.87
C GLU A 324 -16.87 19.08 11.92
N GLY A 325 -17.54 19.75 10.98
CA GLY A 325 -16.91 20.66 10.03
C GLY A 325 -16.39 21.95 10.69
N THR A 326 -15.38 22.58 10.07
CA THR A 326 -14.70 23.79 10.57
C THR A 326 -15.41 25.11 10.27
N SER A 327 -16.46 25.11 9.44
CA SER A 327 -17.29 26.28 9.14
C SER A 327 -18.54 26.26 10.02
N GLY A 328 -18.93 27.40 10.60
CA GLY A 328 -19.99 27.57 11.62
C GLY A 328 -21.43 27.10 11.31
N GLU A 329 -21.63 26.31 10.28
CA GLU A 329 -22.79 25.42 10.13
C GLU A 329 -22.30 23.98 10.26
N ALA A 330 -22.93 23.21 11.14
CA ALA A 330 -22.64 21.80 11.43
C ALA A 330 -22.80 20.89 10.19
N SER A 331 -21.93 21.08 9.20
CA SER A 331 -21.78 20.26 8.01
C SER A 331 -20.87 19.11 8.40
N ILE A 332 -21.48 17.94 8.50
CA ILE A 332 -20.78 16.68 8.70
C ILE A 332 -19.87 16.46 7.48
N LYS A 333 -18.55 16.40 7.70
CA LYS A 333 -17.56 16.07 6.66
C LYS A 333 -16.95 14.69 6.95
N ASP A 334 -16.45 14.02 5.93
CA ASP A 334 -15.55 12.88 6.07
C ASP A 334 -14.09 13.34 6.13
N PHE A 335 -13.26 12.54 6.80
CA PHE A 335 -11.82 12.80 6.88
C PHE A 335 -11.11 12.24 5.65
N ASP A 336 -10.34 13.09 4.97
CA ASP A 336 -9.60 12.76 3.76
C ASP A 336 -8.07 12.82 3.93
N LYS A 337 -7.31 12.46 2.90
CA LYS A 337 -5.84 12.48 2.93
C LYS A 337 -5.25 13.89 3.09
N GLY A 338 -6.00 14.94 2.78
CA GLY A 338 -5.61 16.33 3.04
C GLY A 338 -5.73 16.69 4.52
N ASP A 339 -6.79 16.24 5.20
CA ASP A 339 -6.89 16.37 6.66
C ASP A 339 -5.76 15.59 7.36
N GLY A 340 -5.47 14.38 6.87
CA GLY A 340 -4.35 13.55 7.33
C GLY A 340 -3.00 14.23 7.18
N LEU A 341 -2.72 14.78 5.99
CA LEU A 341 -1.49 15.54 5.75
C LEU A 341 -1.37 16.74 6.70
N SER A 342 -2.46 17.49 6.90
CA SER A 342 -2.49 18.64 7.81
C SER A 342 -2.12 18.22 9.24
N PHE A 343 -2.70 17.12 9.72
CA PHE A 343 -2.43 16.57 11.04
C PHE A 343 -0.97 16.12 11.19
N ILE A 344 -0.44 15.37 10.22
CA ILE A 344 0.95 14.90 10.23
C ILE A 344 1.92 16.08 10.26
N CYS A 345 1.73 17.06 9.37
CA CYS A 345 2.57 18.24 9.29
C CYS A 345 2.56 19.05 10.60
N SER A 346 1.38 19.22 11.22
CA SER A 346 1.27 19.90 12.51
C SER A 346 2.02 19.16 13.61
N LYS A 347 1.91 17.83 13.67
CA LYS A 347 2.58 17.01 14.70
C LYS A 347 4.09 16.94 14.55
N LEU A 348 4.57 16.94 13.31
CA LEU A 348 5.99 16.90 12.99
C LEU A 348 6.61 18.30 12.85
N GLU A 349 5.84 19.36 13.10
CA GLU A 349 6.25 20.76 12.98
C GLU A 349 6.88 21.07 11.60
N LEU A 350 6.27 20.52 10.53
CA LEU A 350 6.71 20.79 9.16
C LEU A 350 6.40 22.25 8.82
N ASN A 351 7.43 23.08 8.86
CA ASN A 351 7.33 24.46 8.45
C ASN A 351 7.22 24.57 6.91
N PRO A 352 6.40 25.50 6.39
CA PRO A 352 6.48 25.93 5.00
C PRO A 352 7.91 26.35 4.72
N SER A 353 8.64 25.53 3.98
CA SER A 353 10.03 25.78 3.63
C SER A 353 10.10 26.25 2.20
N LYS A 354 11.10 27.08 1.86
CA LYS A 354 11.42 27.42 0.46
C LYS A 354 11.93 26.24 -0.36
N SER A 355 12.09 25.05 0.23
CA SER A 355 12.51 23.84 -0.47
C SER A 355 11.28 23.09 -1.00
N ALA A 356 11.45 22.50 -2.19
CA ALA A 356 10.39 21.83 -2.93
C ALA A 356 9.70 20.72 -2.11
N THR A 357 8.43 20.48 -2.37
CA THR A 357 7.67 19.33 -1.88
C THR A 357 7.19 18.51 -3.06
N LEU A 358 7.45 17.20 -3.04
CA LEU A 358 6.99 16.27 -4.07
C LEU A 358 5.75 15.53 -3.56
N VAL A 359 4.65 15.59 -4.30
CA VAL A 359 3.41 14.86 -4.03
C VAL A 359 3.16 13.83 -5.11
N CYS A 360 2.92 12.57 -4.72
CA CYS A 360 2.57 11.50 -5.64
C CYS A 360 1.24 10.85 -5.26
N GLY A 361 0.44 10.51 -6.27
CA GLY A 361 -0.87 9.86 -6.13
C GLY A 361 -1.27 9.16 -7.43
N ASP A 362 -2.41 8.49 -7.45
CA ASP A 362 -2.88 7.75 -8.62
C ASP A 362 -4.39 7.87 -8.85
N THR A 363 -5.16 8.17 -7.79
CA THR A 363 -6.63 8.25 -7.84
C THR A 363 -7.15 9.64 -7.48
N PRO A 364 -8.45 9.92 -7.74
CA PRO A 364 -9.11 11.13 -7.22
C PRO A 364 -9.06 11.25 -5.69
N SER A 365 -8.86 10.15 -4.95
CA SER A 365 -8.75 10.17 -3.49
C SER A 365 -7.48 10.89 -2.99
N ASP A 366 -6.49 11.10 -3.87
CA ASP A 366 -5.25 11.82 -3.60
C ASP A 366 -5.35 13.32 -3.89
N ILE A 367 -6.43 13.77 -4.53
CA ILE A 367 -6.64 15.18 -4.85
C ILE A 367 -6.71 16.06 -3.59
N PRO A 368 -7.41 15.67 -2.50
CA PRO A 368 -7.36 16.43 -1.24
C PRO A 368 -5.94 16.56 -0.68
N MET A 369 -5.11 15.52 -0.80
CA MET A 369 -3.70 15.56 -0.38
C MET A 369 -2.90 16.56 -1.22
N LEU A 370 -3.07 16.56 -2.55
CA LEU A 370 -2.40 17.51 -3.44
C LEU A 370 -2.84 18.95 -3.18
N LYS A 371 -4.16 19.20 -3.07
CA LYS A 371 -4.69 20.53 -2.75
C LYS A 371 -4.13 21.05 -1.44
N LYS A 372 -4.14 20.21 -0.40
CA LYS A 372 -3.60 20.60 0.90
C LYS A 372 -2.11 20.89 0.83
N ALA A 373 -1.33 20.09 0.10
CA ALA A 373 0.09 20.38 -0.08
C ALA A 373 0.33 21.74 -0.76
N VAL A 374 -0.44 22.07 -1.81
CA VAL A 374 -0.37 23.38 -2.50
C VAL A 374 -0.79 24.53 -1.59
N GLU A 375 -1.75 24.32 -0.68
CA GLU A 375 -2.12 25.31 0.34
C GLU A 375 -1.02 25.53 1.40
N MET A 376 -0.26 24.47 1.72
CA MET A 376 0.70 24.48 2.85
C MET A 376 2.14 24.81 2.46
N PHE A 377 2.53 24.59 1.21
CA PHE A 377 3.92 24.69 0.76
C PHE A 377 4.07 25.57 -0.48
N ASP A 378 5.17 26.34 -0.54
CA ASP A 378 5.38 27.33 -1.59
C ASP A 378 5.78 26.73 -2.95
N ASP A 379 6.59 25.66 -2.96
CA ASP A 379 7.09 25.00 -4.18
C ASP A 379 6.66 23.53 -4.20
N VAL A 380 5.48 23.26 -4.77
CA VAL A 380 4.93 21.91 -4.89
C VAL A 380 5.13 21.37 -6.29
N TRP A 381 5.64 20.14 -6.37
CA TRP A 381 5.74 19.32 -7.57
C TRP A 381 4.84 18.11 -7.42
N ALA A 382 4.17 17.70 -8.49
CA ALA A 382 3.29 16.55 -8.46
C ALA A 382 3.65 15.52 -9.53
N VAL A 383 3.68 14.23 -9.16
CA VAL A 383 3.72 13.12 -10.12
C VAL A 383 2.57 12.17 -9.88
N PHE A 384 1.60 12.16 -10.79
CA PHE A 384 0.44 11.26 -10.68
C PHE A 384 0.57 10.05 -11.60
N VAL A 385 0.33 8.86 -11.05
CA VAL A 385 0.34 7.60 -11.78
C VAL A 385 -1.05 7.33 -12.32
N THR A 386 -1.35 7.77 -13.54
CA THR A 386 -2.68 7.59 -14.09
C THR A 386 -2.72 7.62 -15.61
N ARG A 387 -3.73 6.93 -16.15
CA ARG A 387 -4.13 7.02 -17.55
C ARG A 387 -5.39 7.86 -17.76
N ASP A 388 -6.13 8.14 -16.70
CA ASP A 388 -7.38 8.88 -16.74
C ASP A 388 -7.14 10.34 -17.19
N GLY A 389 -7.77 10.72 -18.31
CA GLY A 389 -7.67 12.06 -18.87
C GLY A 389 -8.30 13.15 -18.00
N GLN A 390 -9.34 12.84 -17.23
CA GLN A 390 -9.97 13.77 -16.30
C GLN A 390 -9.05 14.03 -15.11
N LEU A 391 -8.51 12.97 -14.49
CA LEU A 391 -7.60 13.11 -13.36
C LEU A 391 -6.33 13.88 -13.76
N LYS A 392 -5.78 13.63 -14.96
CA LYS A 392 -4.63 14.39 -15.49
C LYS A 392 -4.90 15.89 -15.56
N LYS A 393 -6.07 16.28 -16.08
CA LYS A 393 -6.48 17.70 -16.17
C LYS A 393 -6.61 18.31 -14.78
N GLN A 394 -7.31 17.61 -13.88
CA GLN A 394 -7.52 18.08 -12.52
C GLN A 394 -6.21 18.29 -11.76
N VAL A 395 -5.24 17.38 -11.90
CA VAL A 395 -3.91 17.53 -11.28
C VAL A 395 -3.17 18.75 -11.84
N ALA A 396 -3.21 18.96 -13.16
CA ALA A 396 -2.56 20.10 -13.80
C ALA A 396 -3.20 21.45 -13.44
N GLU A 397 -4.51 21.48 -13.22
CA GLU A 397 -5.24 22.66 -12.74
C GLU A 397 -4.86 23.03 -11.30
N ILE A 398 -4.63 22.03 -10.44
CA ILE A 398 -4.27 22.26 -9.03
C ILE A 398 -2.79 22.59 -8.88
N CYS A 399 -1.91 21.88 -9.59
CA CYS A 399 -0.47 22.02 -9.50
C CYS A 399 0.14 22.19 -10.91
N PRO A 400 0.54 23.43 -11.29
CA PRO A 400 1.16 23.68 -12.59
C PRO A 400 2.48 22.90 -12.80
N ASN A 401 3.23 22.68 -11.72
CA ASN A 401 4.46 21.87 -11.73
C ASN A 401 4.14 20.37 -11.60
N SER A 402 3.29 19.87 -12.49
CA SER A 402 2.85 18.47 -12.46
C SER A 402 3.28 17.67 -13.68
N PHE A 403 3.41 16.37 -13.46
CA PHE A 403 3.69 15.38 -14.49
C PHE A 403 2.85 14.13 -14.22
N THR A 404 2.48 13.40 -15.28
CA THR A 404 1.74 12.14 -15.13
C THR A 404 2.46 11.01 -15.85
N VAL A 405 2.42 9.83 -15.23
CA VAL A 405 3.01 8.60 -15.77
C VAL A 405 1.96 7.47 -15.76
N PRO A 406 2.02 6.51 -16.70
CA PRO A 406 0.97 5.49 -16.79
C PRO A 406 1.13 4.29 -15.85
N TYR A 407 2.29 4.14 -15.18
CA TYR A 407 2.59 2.98 -14.32
C TYR A 407 3.51 3.35 -13.13
N PRO A 408 3.35 2.70 -11.96
CA PRO A 408 4.22 2.87 -10.79
C PRO A 408 5.70 2.63 -11.09
N ASP A 409 6.01 1.64 -11.91
CA ASP A 409 7.40 1.27 -12.26
C ASP A 409 8.17 2.42 -12.93
N ILE A 410 7.47 3.30 -13.65
CA ILE A 410 8.07 4.51 -14.24
C ILE A 410 8.39 5.53 -13.13
N LEU A 411 7.44 5.80 -12.22
CA LEU A 411 7.65 6.69 -11.09
C LEU A 411 8.83 6.21 -10.24
N LEU A 412 8.85 4.92 -9.87
CA LEU A 412 9.93 4.32 -9.09
C LEU A 412 11.28 4.46 -9.77
N THR A 413 11.34 4.24 -11.09
CA THR A 413 12.59 4.39 -11.85
C THR A 413 13.05 5.84 -11.87
N ILE A 414 12.14 6.80 -12.01
CA ILE A 414 12.47 8.24 -11.90
C ILE A 414 13.07 8.53 -10.51
N LEU A 415 12.42 8.10 -9.43
CA LEU A 415 12.90 8.32 -8.07
C LEU A 415 14.26 7.64 -7.82
N GLY A 416 14.43 6.40 -8.30
CA GLY A 416 15.69 5.66 -8.21
C GLY A 416 16.85 6.40 -8.89
N LEU A 417 16.65 6.83 -10.15
CA LEU A 417 17.68 7.56 -10.91
C LEU A 417 17.99 8.96 -10.34
N LEU A 418 17.03 9.62 -9.70
CA LEU A 418 17.25 10.90 -9.02
C LEU A 418 18.06 10.77 -7.73
N SER A 419 18.19 9.55 -7.20
CA SER A 419 18.84 9.26 -5.92
C SER A 419 20.30 8.79 -6.03
N LEU A 420 20.80 8.65 -7.25
CA LEU A 420 22.16 8.23 -7.57
C LEU A 420 23.20 9.33 -7.33
#